data_AF-W5N809-F1
#
_entry.id   AF-W5N809-F1
#
_cell.length_a   1.000
_cell.length_b   1.000
_cell.length_c   1.000
_cell.angle_alpha   90.00
_cell.angle_beta   90.00
_cell.angle_gamma   90.00
#
_symmetry.space_group_name_H-M   'P 1'
#
loop_
_entity.id
_entity.type
_entity.pdbx_description
1 polymer ?
#
loop_
_entity_poly.entity_id
_entity_poly.type
_entity_poly.pdbx_seq_one_letter_code
_entity_poly.pdbx_strand_id
1 'polypeptide(L)'
;MSVYSLPEPAYPMPERFSQLIKPSSRLSSLTGLVRKASSLGGITPTTRISTSSLSMPLTLYGGGGGGGSSAGSCSSLIGADGKATMQNLNDRLAAYLEKVRSLEAANGELERKIREWYEKRAPVARDYSAYEKTIAGLRKQIGAMTQMNAKIILQIDNARLASDDFKVKYEAELALRQSVEADVVGLRRVLDDLTLTRSALEAQVEALQEELIYLKKNHQEALLVLRSQLGGQVSVEVDAAPQQDLMEVLDEIRAQYEGIAEKNRRDMEGWYKGKVRLPARGDGPAAGTLCAWPRNLTTFCSSEIALLSLSPQFDVLSQQVSVSTEALQSSKSEISELKRAIQGLEIELQSLLSLKSALEDNLAETESSYSAQLTKLQSQVTQLETELGRVRVDTERQSSEYQMLLDIKTRLEMEIAEYRRLLDGEDVGLKSKDLIMICIPPPEPQPEAPPSPNPERSRKVKTIVEELVDGKVVSSEVKEVEEKL
;
A
#
# COMPACT_ATOMS: atom_id res chain seq x y z
N MET A 1 49.98 3.31 6.77
CA MET A 1 49.10 4.24 7.53
C MET A 1 48.10 3.39 8.30
N SER A 2 47.96 3.68 9.58
CA SER A 2 47.53 2.76 10.64
C SER A 2 46.06 2.39 10.58
N VAL A 3 45.80 1.11 10.85
CA VAL A 3 44.50 0.50 11.14
C VAL A 3 44.02 1.02 12.50
N TYR A 4 42.77 1.48 12.59
CA TYR A 4 42.01 1.54 13.86
C TYR A 4 40.57 1.10 13.60
N SER A 5 40.34 -0.18 13.85
CA SER A 5 39.02 -0.72 14.15
C SER A 5 38.59 -0.20 15.53
N LEU A 6 37.39 0.39 15.62
CA LEU A 6 36.70 0.61 16.89
C LEU A 6 35.33 -0.08 16.87
N PRO A 7 34.85 -0.55 18.04
CA PRO A 7 33.91 -1.66 18.14
C PRO A 7 32.45 -1.21 18.13
N GLU A 8 31.58 -2.05 17.58
CA GLU A 8 30.12 -1.93 17.72
C GLU A 8 29.70 -1.99 19.20
N PRO A 9 28.84 -1.09 19.68
CA PRO A 9 28.12 -1.29 20.93
C PRO A 9 26.90 -2.19 20.67
N ALA A 10 26.96 -3.41 21.19
CA ALA A 10 25.80 -4.28 21.35
C ALA A 10 24.83 -3.64 22.37
N TYR A 11 23.68 -3.17 21.89
CA TYR A 11 22.54 -2.83 22.74
C TYR A 11 21.61 -4.05 22.85
N PRO A 12 21.33 -4.58 24.05
CA PRO A 12 20.29 -5.58 24.23
C PRO A 12 18.92 -4.93 24.06
N MET A 13 18.17 -5.41 23.06
CA MET A 13 16.75 -5.09 22.89
C MET A 13 15.96 -5.47 24.17
N PRO A 14 15.15 -4.55 24.74
CA PRO A 14 14.23 -4.91 25.80
C PRO A 14 13.17 -5.90 25.31
N GLU A 15 13.11 -7.08 25.94
CA GLU A 15 12.07 -8.11 25.77
C GLU A 15 10.68 -7.60 26.22
N ARG A 16 10.09 -6.62 25.55
CA ARG A 16 8.71 -6.19 25.83
C ARG A 16 7.96 -5.68 24.60
N PHE A 17 8.09 -6.34 23.46
CA PHE A 17 7.06 -6.27 22.39
C PHE A 17 6.94 -7.59 21.59
N SER A 18 7.14 -8.73 22.24
CA SER A 18 6.98 -10.06 21.62
C SER A 18 5.57 -10.65 21.75
N GLN A 19 4.52 -9.85 21.96
CA GLN A 19 3.18 -10.40 22.23
C GLN A 19 2.01 -9.93 21.36
N LEU A 20 2.23 -9.25 20.23
CA LEU A 20 1.09 -8.91 19.35
C LEU A 20 1.25 -9.18 17.86
N ILE A 21 2.24 -9.98 17.46
CA ILE A 21 2.23 -10.62 16.14
C ILE A 21 2.63 -12.08 16.31
N LYS A 22 1.65 -12.93 16.65
CA LYS A 22 1.76 -14.36 16.33
C LYS A 22 1.40 -14.49 14.85
N PRO A 23 2.26 -15.01 13.97
CA PRO A 23 1.77 -15.57 12.73
C PRO A 23 0.86 -16.74 13.13
N SER A 24 -0.41 -16.65 12.77
CA SER A 24 -1.36 -17.75 12.95
C SER A 24 -0.93 -18.90 12.02
N SER A 25 -0.03 -19.76 12.51
CA SER A 25 0.23 -21.06 11.93
C SER A 25 -0.89 -22.00 12.36
N ARG A 26 -2.03 -21.95 11.65
CA ARG A 26 -3.01 -23.03 11.61
C ARG A 26 -3.53 -23.23 10.19
N LEU A 27 -3.03 -24.30 9.58
CA LEU A 27 -3.71 -25.24 8.67
C LEU A 27 -4.09 -24.64 7.29
N SER A 28 -3.45 -24.97 6.16
CA SER A 28 -3.11 -26.30 5.63
C SER A 28 -4.22 -27.35 5.74
N SER A 29 -5.45 -27.02 5.31
CA SER A 29 -6.38 -28.04 4.78
C SER A 29 -7.62 -27.40 4.15
N LEU A 30 -7.58 -27.07 2.85
CA LEU A 30 -8.78 -27.01 2.01
C LEU A 30 -8.43 -27.50 0.59
N THR A 31 -7.84 -28.69 0.51
CA THR A 31 -7.97 -29.56 -0.66
C THR A 31 -9.12 -30.53 -0.37
N GLY A 32 -10.30 -30.25 -0.90
CA GLY A 32 -11.43 -31.15 -0.65
C GLY A 32 -12.81 -30.63 -1.02
N LEU A 33 -13.04 -30.30 -2.30
CA LEU A 33 -14.34 -30.60 -2.93
C LEU A 33 -14.24 -30.64 -4.47
N VAL A 34 -13.37 -31.52 -4.99
CA VAL A 34 -13.56 -32.03 -6.36
C VAL A 34 -14.60 -33.14 -6.27
N ARG A 35 -15.88 -32.79 -6.43
CA ARG A 35 -16.91 -33.76 -6.77
C ARG A 35 -16.81 -34.10 -8.26
N LYS A 36 -16.05 -35.17 -8.50
CA LYS A 36 -16.30 -36.28 -9.44
C LYS A 36 -17.46 -36.05 -10.43
N ALA A 37 -17.11 -35.81 -11.69
CA ALA A 37 -17.87 -36.25 -12.85
C ALA A 37 -16.91 -36.92 -13.84
N SER A 38 -16.91 -38.24 -13.75
CA SER A 38 -16.81 -39.24 -14.82
C SER A 38 -15.98 -38.92 -16.07
N SER A 39 -14.99 -39.79 -16.27
CA SER A 39 -14.24 -40.02 -17.51
C SER A 39 -15.10 -40.02 -18.78
N LEU A 40 -14.81 -39.08 -19.68
CA LEU A 40 -15.03 -39.19 -21.12
C LEU A 40 -13.62 -39.08 -21.72
N GLY A 41 -12.90 -40.17 -21.97
CA GLY A 41 -13.31 -41.18 -22.93
C GLY A 41 -13.18 -40.58 -24.32
N GLY A 42 -11.94 -40.36 -24.77
CA GLY A 42 -11.65 -39.95 -26.14
C GLY A 42 -12.13 -41.05 -27.09
N ILE A 43 -13.21 -40.78 -27.81
CA ILE A 43 -13.72 -41.63 -28.88
C ILE A 43 -13.31 -40.99 -30.19
N THR A 44 -12.32 -41.61 -30.83
CA THR A 44 -12.06 -41.47 -32.26
C THR A 44 -13.29 -41.93 -33.06
N PRO A 45 -13.75 -41.23 -34.10
CA PRO A 45 -14.70 -41.82 -35.03
C PRO A 45 -13.95 -42.80 -35.95
N THR A 46 -14.06 -44.10 -35.66
CA THR A 46 -13.69 -45.17 -36.59
C THR A 46 -14.82 -45.34 -37.60
N THR A 47 -14.64 -44.82 -38.81
CA THR A 47 -15.53 -45.09 -39.94
C THR A 47 -15.28 -46.52 -40.44
N ARG A 48 -16.15 -47.46 -40.02
CA ARG A 48 -16.28 -48.78 -40.66
C ARG A 48 -17.02 -48.59 -41.98
N ILE A 49 -16.36 -48.88 -43.11
CA ILE A 49 -17.03 -49.14 -44.38
C ILE A 49 -16.83 -50.62 -44.67
N SER A 50 -17.90 -51.38 -44.43
CA SER A 50 -18.04 -52.77 -44.86
C SER A 50 -18.28 -52.80 -46.37
N THR A 51 -17.45 -53.55 -47.08
CA THR A 51 -17.64 -53.89 -48.49
C THR A 51 -18.79 -54.88 -48.63
N SER A 52 -19.81 -54.49 -49.39
CA SER A 52 -20.89 -55.35 -49.85
C SER A 52 -20.38 -56.34 -50.89
N SER A 53 -20.23 -57.60 -50.49
CA SER A 53 -20.11 -58.74 -51.41
C SER A 53 -21.47 -59.41 -51.62
N LEU A 54 -21.65 -59.80 -52.87
CA LEU A 54 -22.85 -60.35 -53.48
C LEU A 54 -23.36 -61.60 -52.75
N SER A 55 -24.66 -61.62 -52.45
CA SER A 55 -25.40 -62.85 -52.15
C SER A 55 -26.41 -63.09 -53.26
N MET A 56 -26.11 -64.08 -54.10
CA MET A 56 -27.04 -64.68 -55.06
C MET A 56 -27.86 -65.75 -54.33
N PRO A 57 -29.20 -65.78 -54.47
CA PRO A 57 -29.99 -66.89 -53.98
C PRO A 57 -29.94 -68.06 -54.98
N LEU A 58 -29.61 -69.24 -54.43
CA LEU A 58 -29.63 -70.53 -55.10
C LEU A 58 -31.08 -71.05 -55.15
N THR A 59 -31.65 -71.14 -56.35
CA THR A 59 -32.94 -71.78 -56.60
C THR A 59 -32.72 -73.22 -57.05
N LEU A 60 -33.33 -74.15 -56.32
CA LEU A 60 -33.37 -75.59 -56.55
C LEU A 60 -34.58 -75.94 -57.43
N TYR A 61 -34.38 -76.49 -58.65
CA TYR A 61 -35.41 -77.27 -59.36
C TYR A 61 -34.88 -78.07 -60.58
N GLY A 62 -35.12 -79.40 -60.59
CA GLY A 62 -35.17 -80.33 -61.74
C GLY A 62 -33.85 -80.67 -62.47
N GLY A 63 -33.50 -81.89 -62.89
CA GLY A 63 -34.21 -83.16 -63.06
C GLY A 63 -33.83 -83.80 -64.42
N GLY A 64 -33.26 -85.01 -64.41
CA GLY A 64 -33.11 -85.94 -65.57
C GLY A 64 -31.96 -85.63 -66.54
N GLY A 65 -31.23 -86.59 -67.14
CA GLY A 65 -31.28 -88.04 -67.20
C GLY A 65 -30.03 -88.55 -67.96
N GLY A 66 -29.61 -89.79 -67.70
CA GLY A 66 -28.47 -90.45 -68.34
C GLY A 66 -28.87 -91.49 -69.40
N GLY A 67 -27.85 -92.07 -70.05
CA GLY A 67 -27.93 -93.22 -70.98
C GLY A 67 -27.56 -92.81 -72.42
N GLY A 68 -26.62 -93.41 -73.15
CA GLY A 68 -25.93 -94.70 -73.04
C GLY A 68 -26.44 -95.70 -74.09
N SER A 69 -25.53 -96.19 -74.97
CA SER A 69 -25.67 -97.32 -75.94
C SER A 69 -26.19 -96.94 -77.34
N SER A 70 -25.82 -97.56 -78.48
CA SER A 70 -24.82 -98.58 -78.87
C SER A 70 -24.94 -98.85 -80.39
N ALA A 71 -23.88 -99.46 -80.97
CA ALA A 71 -23.85 -100.40 -82.11
C ALA A 71 -23.44 -99.90 -83.51
N GLY A 72 -22.41 -100.53 -84.10
CA GLY A 72 -22.06 -100.42 -85.52
C GLY A 72 -20.66 -100.85 -85.98
N SER A 73 -20.20 -102.05 -85.61
CA SER A 73 -19.22 -102.95 -86.29
C SER A 73 -18.28 -102.43 -87.42
N CYS A 74 -16.94 -102.59 -87.26
CA CYS A 74 -16.14 -103.59 -88.00
C CYS A 74 -14.66 -103.59 -87.55
N SER A 75 -14.01 -104.73 -87.76
CA SER A 75 -12.79 -105.22 -87.10
C SER A 75 -11.58 -105.26 -88.05
N SER A 76 -10.39 -104.96 -87.50
CA SER A 76 -9.05 -105.43 -87.91
C SER A 76 -8.39 -104.96 -89.21
N LEU A 77 -7.50 -103.97 -89.11
CA LEU A 77 -6.26 -103.83 -89.90
C LEU A 77 -5.10 -103.50 -88.96
N ILE A 78 -4.48 -104.54 -88.40
CA ILE A 78 -3.35 -104.47 -87.47
C ILE A 78 -2.05 -104.33 -88.29
N GLY A 79 -1.29 -103.24 -88.11
CA GLY A 79 0.14 -103.22 -88.49
C GLY A 79 0.84 -101.86 -88.72
N ALA A 80 0.14 -100.83 -89.22
CA ALA A 80 0.74 -99.50 -89.54
C ALA A 80 0.11 -98.35 -88.74
N ASP A 81 -1.12 -98.54 -88.26
CA ASP A 81 -1.89 -97.51 -87.56
C ASP A 81 -1.38 -97.21 -86.15
N GLY A 82 -0.69 -98.13 -85.46
CA GLY A 82 -0.18 -97.88 -84.09
C GLY A 82 0.83 -96.73 -84.01
N LYS A 83 1.66 -96.57 -85.05
CA LYS A 83 2.64 -95.48 -85.13
C LYS A 83 2.00 -94.17 -85.59
N ALA A 84 1.09 -94.23 -86.57
CA ALA A 84 0.33 -93.08 -87.03
C ALA A 84 -0.64 -92.54 -85.97
N THR A 85 -1.24 -93.42 -85.15
CA THR A 85 -2.08 -93.04 -84.00
C THR A 85 -1.27 -92.45 -82.87
N MET A 86 -0.07 -92.99 -82.56
CA MET A 86 0.86 -92.36 -81.62
C MET A 86 1.36 -90.99 -82.10
N GLN A 87 1.57 -90.84 -83.41
CA GLN A 87 1.96 -89.57 -84.00
C GLN A 87 0.82 -88.55 -83.95
N ASN A 88 -0.41 -88.96 -84.25
CA ASN A 88 -1.61 -88.12 -84.09
C ASN A 88 -1.82 -87.68 -82.62
N LEU A 89 -1.59 -88.60 -81.67
CA LEU A 89 -1.62 -88.26 -80.23
C LEU A 89 -0.52 -87.26 -79.86
N ASN A 90 0.69 -87.45 -80.36
CA ASN A 90 1.81 -86.55 -80.11
C ASN A 90 1.60 -85.18 -80.78
N ASP A 91 1.04 -85.13 -81.98
CA ASP A 91 0.69 -83.88 -82.69
C ASP A 91 -0.43 -83.14 -81.95
N ARG A 92 -1.42 -83.87 -81.42
CA ARG A 92 -2.45 -83.32 -80.52
C ARG A 92 -1.85 -82.80 -79.23
N LEU A 93 -0.95 -83.56 -78.60
CA LEU A 93 -0.27 -83.14 -77.37
C LEU A 93 0.63 -81.92 -77.61
N ALA A 94 1.30 -81.83 -78.77
CA ALA A 94 2.06 -80.65 -79.18
C ALA A 94 1.13 -79.44 -79.38
N ALA A 95 -0.01 -79.61 -80.04
CA ALA A 95 -1.02 -78.56 -80.17
C ALA A 95 -1.59 -78.12 -78.81
N TYR A 96 -1.81 -79.04 -77.87
CA TYR A 96 -2.21 -78.72 -76.50
C TYR A 96 -1.11 -77.98 -75.75
N LEU A 97 0.15 -78.40 -75.85
CA LEU A 97 1.28 -77.73 -75.21
C LEU A 97 1.49 -76.32 -75.77
N GLU A 98 1.34 -76.13 -77.08
CA GLU A 98 1.40 -74.82 -77.71
C GLU A 98 0.24 -73.93 -77.28
N LYS A 99 -0.97 -74.52 -77.14
CA LYS A 99 -2.11 -73.80 -76.59
C LYS A 99 -1.88 -73.40 -75.14
N VAL A 100 -1.34 -74.28 -74.30
CA VAL A 100 -0.98 -74.00 -72.90
C VAL A 100 0.04 -72.86 -72.84
N ARG A 101 1.12 -72.92 -73.63
CA ARG A 101 2.10 -71.82 -73.70
C ARG A 101 1.48 -70.49 -74.13
N SER A 102 0.57 -70.50 -75.10
CA SER A 102 -0.15 -69.29 -75.53
C SER A 102 -1.07 -68.73 -74.44
N LEU A 103 -1.72 -69.61 -73.68
CA LEU A 103 -2.59 -69.23 -72.58
C LEU A 103 -1.78 -68.73 -71.39
N GLU A 104 -0.68 -69.37 -71.04
CA GLU A 104 0.25 -68.91 -70.01
C GLU A 104 0.83 -67.53 -70.34
N ALA A 105 1.22 -67.29 -71.60
CA ALA A 105 1.69 -65.98 -72.05
C ALA A 105 0.59 -64.91 -71.98
N ALA A 106 -0.63 -65.24 -72.41
CA ALA A 106 -1.77 -64.32 -72.31
C ALA A 106 -2.17 -64.05 -70.85
N ASN A 107 -2.07 -65.06 -69.98
CA ASN A 107 -2.37 -64.92 -68.56
C ASN A 107 -1.30 -64.08 -67.85
N GLY A 108 -0.02 -64.27 -68.18
CA GLY A 108 1.06 -63.41 -67.70
C GLY A 108 0.88 -61.94 -68.11
N GLU A 109 0.41 -61.70 -69.34
CA GLU A 109 0.11 -60.34 -69.82
C GLU A 109 -1.12 -59.74 -69.12
N LEU A 110 -2.15 -60.53 -68.84
CA LEU A 110 -3.31 -60.08 -68.05
C LEU A 110 -2.92 -59.79 -66.60
N GLU A 111 -2.11 -60.62 -65.95
CA GLU A 111 -1.59 -60.36 -64.61
C GLU A 111 -0.73 -59.09 -64.55
N ARG A 112 0.05 -58.82 -65.60
CA ARG A 112 0.81 -57.57 -65.74
C ARG A 112 -0.12 -56.36 -65.84
N LYS A 113 -1.16 -56.45 -66.68
CA LYS A 113 -2.17 -55.39 -66.81
C LYS A 113 -2.96 -55.19 -65.52
N ILE A 114 -3.32 -56.26 -64.81
CA ILE A 114 -4.01 -56.20 -63.53
C ILE A 114 -3.13 -55.48 -62.49
N ARG A 115 -1.85 -55.85 -62.39
CA ARG A 115 -0.88 -55.16 -61.50
C ARG A 115 -0.74 -53.69 -61.85
N GLU A 116 -0.50 -53.37 -63.12
CA GLU A 116 -0.36 -51.99 -63.59
C GLU A 116 -1.63 -51.17 -63.34
N TRP A 117 -2.80 -51.79 -63.47
CA TRP A 117 -4.08 -51.16 -63.18
C TRP A 117 -4.29 -50.92 -61.69
N TYR A 118 -3.88 -51.85 -60.82
CA TYR A 118 -3.91 -51.67 -59.36
C TYR A 118 -2.86 -50.64 -58.88
N GLU A 119 -1.71 -50.54 -59.52
CA GLU A 119 -0.71 -49.51 -59.21
C GLU A 119 -1.19 -48.11 -59.60
N LYS A 120 -1.76 -47.96 -60.80
CA LYS A 120 -2.30 -46.67 -61.27
C LYS A 120 -3.56 -46.25 -60.54
N ARG A 121 -4.32 -47.22 -60.03
CA ARG A 121 -5.59 -47.01 -59.33
C ARG A 121 -5.48 -47.22 -57.83
N ALA A 122 -4.27 -47.38 -57.29
CA ALA A 122 -4.03 -47.26 -55.88
C ALA A 122 -4.63 -45.92 -55.43
N PRO A 123 -5.53 -45.89 -54.43
CA PRO A 123 -6.15 -44.65 -54.01
C PRO A 123 -5.04 -43.67 -53.66
N VAL A 124 -4.93 -42.60 -54.45
CA VAL A 124 -3.98 -41.52 -54.22
C VAL A 124 -4.15 -41.12 -52.76
N ALA A 125 -3.15 -41.39 -51.94
CA ALA A 125 -3.13 -40.89 -50.57
C ALA A 125 -3.23 -39.38 -50.71
N ARG A 126 -4.40 -38.81 -50.38
CA ARG A 126 -4.60 -37.37 -50.46
C ARG A 126 -3.60 -36.74 -49.50
N ASP A 127 -2.75 -35.87 -50.00
CA ASP A 127 -1.73 -35.22 -49.17
C ASP A 127 -2.37 -34.25 -48.18
N TYR A 128 -2.65 -34.73 -46.97
CA TYR A 128 -3.19 -33.91 -45.87
C TYR A 128 -2.16 -32.99 -45.23
N SER A 129 -0.89 -33.05 -45.67
CA SER A 129 0.23 -32.29 -45.12
C SER A 129 -0.02 -30.77 -45.08
N ALA A 130 -0.75 -30.22 -46.05
CA ALA A 130 -1.11 -28.81 -46.05
C ALA A 130 -2.07 -28.44 -44.90
N TYR A 131 -3.08 -29.29 -44.64
CA TYR A 131 -4.01 -29.11 -43.53
C TYR A 131 -3.34 -29.38 -42.17
N GLU A 132 -2.41 -30.31 -42.10
CA GLU A 132 -1.64 -30.57 -40.87
C GLU A 132 -0.79 -29.35 -40.47
N LYS A 133 -0.19 -28.66 -41.44
CA LYS A 133 0.55 -27.41 -41.20
C LYS A 133 -0.36 -26.30 -40.66
N THR A 134 -1.56 -26.12 -41.23
CA THR A 134 -2.51 -25.11 -40.74
C THR A 134 -3.04 -25.46 -39.35
N ILE A 135 -3.39 -26.73 -39.10
CA ILE A 135 -3.83 -27.21 -37.78
C ILE A 135 -2.72 -27.05 -36.74
N ALA A 136 -1.46 -27.35 -37.09
CA ALA A 136 -0.33 -27.16 -36.19
C ALA A 136 -0.12 -25.67 -35.86
N GLY A 137 -0.25 -24.78 -36.86
CA GLY A 137 -0.22 -23.33 -36.67
C GLY A 137 -1.30 -22.84 -35.70
N LEU A 138 -2.55 -23.27 -35.92
CA LEU A 138 -3.68 -22.93 -35.06
C LEU A 138 -3.50 -23.46 -33.63
N ARG A 139 -3.04 -24.70 -33.47
CA ARG A 139 -2.74 -25.27 -32.14
C ARG A 139 -1.66 -24.48 -31.41
N LYS A 140 -0.60 -24.06 -32.11
CA LYS A 140 0.46 -23.22 -31.53
C LYS A 140 -0.10 -21.86 -31.10
N GLN A 141 -0.95 -21.25 -31.92
CA GLN A 141 -1.59 -19.98 -31.59
C GLN A 141 -2.52 -20.11 -30.37
N ILE A 142 -3.33 -21.16 -30.30
CA ILE A 142 -4.18 -21.44 -29.13
C ILE A 142 -3.32 -21.63 -27.87
N GLY A 143 -2.21 -22.38 -27.96
CA GLY A 143 -1.28 -22.56 -26.85
C GLY A 143 -0.68 -21.24 -26.37
N ALA A 144 -0.23 -20.40 -27.30
CA ALA A 144 0.32 -19.07 -26.99
C ALA A 144 -0.73 -18.16 -26.33
N MET A 145 -1.96 -18.12 -26.86
CA MET A 145 -3.06 -17.34 -26.28
C MET A 145 -3.45 -17.86 -24.89
N THR A 146 -3.42 -19.17 -24.67
CA THR A 146 -3.72 -19.76 -23.36
C THR A 146 -2.66 -19.40 -22.32
N GLN A 147 -1.37 -19.42 -22.69
CA GLN A 147 -0.28 -18.98 -21.81
C GLN A 147 -0.35 -17.49 -21.51
N MET A 148 -0.67 -16.67 -22.52
CA MET A 148 -0.85 -15.23 -22.34
C MET A 148 -2.04 -14.93 -21.43
N ASN A 149 -3.16 -15.64 -21.61
CA ASN A 149 -4.33 -15.52 -20.74
C ASN A 149 -3.98 -15.91 -19.28
N ALA A 150 -3.27 -17.03 -19.07
CA ALA A 150 -2.79 -17.41 -17.74
C ALA A 150 -1.89 -16.34 -17.10
N LYS A 151 -1.00 -15.73 -17.88
CA LYS A 151 -0.15 -14.61 -17.41
C LYS A 151 -0.98 -13.40 -17.01
N ILE A 152 -1.97 -13.01 -17.82
CA ILE A 152 -2.85 -11.88 -17.53
C ILE A 152 -3.66 -12.15 -16.25
N ILE A 153 -4.21 -13.35 -16.09
CA ILE A 153 -4.95 -13.74 -14.88
C ILE A 153 -4.06 -13.58 -13.63
N LEU A 154 -2.82 -14.08 -13.66
CA LEU A 154 -1.91 -13.92 -12.53
C LEU A 154 -1.56 -12.45 -12.24
N GLN A 155 -1.44 -11.62 -13.28
CA GLN A 155 -1.22 -10.19 -13.10
C GLN A 155 -2.44 -9.49 -12.48
N ILE A 156 -3.65 -9.90 -12.87
CA ILE A 156 -4.89 -9.41 -12.27
C ILE A 156 -4.95 -9.79 -10.79
N ASP A 157 -4.65 -11.05 -10.45
CA ASP A 157 -4.69 -11.52 -9.06
C ASP A 157 -3.63 -10.82 -8.21
N ASN A 158 -2.43 -10.61 -8.74
CA ASN A 158 -1.38 -9.83 -8.06
C ASN A 158 -1.81 -8.38 -7.82
N ALA A 159 -2.38 -7.72 -8.83
CA ALA A 159 -2.86 -6.34 -8.71
C ALA A 159 -4.02 -6.22 -7.71
N ARG A 160 -4.91 -7.24 -7.65
CA ARG A 160 -5.99 -7.30 -6.66
C ARG A 160 -5.46 -7.45 -5.24
N LEU A 161 -4.53 -8.38 -5.02
CA LEU A 161 -3.90 -8.56 -3.70
C LEU A 161 -3.19 -7.28 -3.24
N ALA A 162 -2.47 -6.61 -4.14
CA ALA A 162 -1.83 -5.33 -3.82
C ALA A 162 -2.87 -4.24 -3.48
N SER A 163 -3.97 -4.15 -4.22
CA SER A 163 -5.07 -3.23 -3.92
C SER A 163 -5.69 -3.50 -2.56
N ASP A 164 -5.92 -4.76 -2.21
CA ASP A 164 -6.48 -5.15 -0.91
C ASP A 164 -5.50 -4.84 0.23
N ASP A 165 -4.20 -5.07 0.04
CA ASP A 165 -3.15 -4.69 0.99
C ASP A 165 -3.14 -3.16 1.24
N PHE A 166 -3.28 -2.34 0.19
CA PHE A 166 -3.39 -0.89 0.36
C PHE A 166 -4.68 -0.47 1.06
N LYS A 167 -5.79 -1.15 0.76
CA LYS A 167 -7.07 -0.87 1.42
C LYS A 167 -6.96 -1.10 2.93
N VAL A 168 -6.39 -2.22 3.37
CA VAL A 168 -6.19 -2.51 4.80
C VAL A 168 -5.25 -1.48 5.44
N LYS A 169 -4.17 -1.09 4.77
CA LYS A 169 -3.26 -0.04 5.27
C LYS A 169 -3.96 1.31 5.40
N TYR A 170 -4.76 1.70 4.41
CA TYR A 170 -5.56 2.92 4.45
C TYR A 170 -6.57 2.91 5.59
N GLU A 171 -7.28 1.79 5.81
CA GLU A 171 -8.22 1.65 6.92
C GLU A 171 -7.51 1.77 8.28
N ALA A 172 -6.30 1.21 8.42
CA ALA A 172 -5.50 1.34 9.63
C ALA A 172 -5.02 2.78 9.88
N GLU A 173 -4.50 3.46 8.87
CA GLU A 173 -4.08 4.87 8.96
C GLU A 173 -5.27 5.79 9.24
N LEU A 174 -6.43 5.54 8.63
CA LEU A 174 -7.65 6.28 8.91
C LEU A 174 -8.07 6.14 10.37
N ALA A 175 -8.00 4.93 10.94
CA ALA A 175 -8.33 4.70 12.33
C ALA A 175 -7.35 5.43 13.28
N LEU A 176 -6.05 5.40 12.99
CA LEU A 176 -5.05 6.16 13.74
C LEU A 176 -5.30 7.66 13.67
N ARG A 177 -5.58 8.19 12.47
CA ARG A 177 -5.92 9.61 12.26
C ARG A 177 -7.15 10.00 13.06
N GLN A 178 -8.21 9.20 13.04
CA GLN A 178 -9.42 9.46 13.84
C GLN A 178 -9.14 9.49 15.35
N SER A 179 -8.27 8.59 15.84
CA SER A 179 -7.81 8.61 17.23
C SER A 179 -7.10 9.91 17.57
N VAL A 180 -6.12 10.33 16.75
CA VAL A 180 -5.38 11.57 16.96
C VAL A 180 -6.30 12.79 16.89
N GLU A 181 -7.27 12.81 15.97
CA GLU A 181 -8.25 13.89 15.92
C GLU A 181 -9.12 13.95 17.18
N ALA A 182 -9.54 12.81 17.71
CA ALA A 182 -10.25 12.74 18.98
C ALA A 182 -9.39 13.28 20.14
N ASP A 183 -8.10 12.92 20.19
CA ASP A 183 -7.16 13.43 21.20
C ASP A 183 -6.97 14.94 21.07
N VAL A 184 -6.83 15.49 19.85
CA VAL A 184 -6.71 16.94 19.62
C VAL A 184 -7.96 17.67 20.08
N VAL A 185 -9.16 17.13 19.80
CA VAL A 185 -10.43 17.70 20.28
C VAL A 185 -10.49 17.63 21.80
N GLY A 186 -10.07 16.52 22.41
CA GLY A 186 -9.97 16.37 23.86
C GLY A 186 -9.03 17.39 24.50
N LEU A 187 -7.81 17.54 23.97
CA LEU A 187 -6.82 18.51 24.44
C LEU A 187 -7.31 19.95 24.30
N ARG A 188 -8.06 20.28 23.24
CA ARG A 188 -8.70 21.60 23.10
C ARG A 188 -9.71 21.85 24.21
N ARG A 189 -10.56 20.86 24.57
CA ARG A 189 -11.47 21.00 25.72
C ARG A 189 -10.72 21.20 27.04
N VAL A 190 -9.66 20.44 27.27
CA VAL A 190 -8.83 20.61 28.48
C VAL A 190 -8.22 22.00 28.54
N LEU A 191 -7.74 22.53 27.41
CA LEU A 191 -7.22 23.89 27.33
C LEU A 191 -8.30 24.94 27.65
N ASP A 192 -9.52 24.76 27.14
CA ASP A 192 -10.66 25.64 27.44
C ASP A 192 -11.01 25.60 28.93
N ASP A 193 -11.08 24.41 29.54
CA ASP A 193 -11.34 24.22 30.98
C ASP A 193 -10.24 24.86 31.85
N LEU A 194 -8.96 24.72 31.46
CA LEU A 194 -7.84 25.38 32.13
C LEU A 194 -7.91 26.90 31.98
N THR A 195 -8.36 27.41 30.84
CA THR A 195 -8.53 28.85 30.62
C THR A 195 -9.64 29.41 31.49
N LEU A 196 -10.75 28.68 31.66
CA LEU A 196 -11.85 29.05 32.56
C LEU A 196 -11.43 29.01 34.04
N THR A 197 -10.69 27.99 34.47
CA THR A 197 -10.19 27.93 35.86
C THR A 197 -9.16 29.01 36.15
N ARG A 198 -8.28 29.32 35.19
CA ARG A 198 -7.36 30.46 35.28
C ARG A 198 -8.12 31.76 35.48
N SER A 199 -9.10 32.07 34.63
CA SER A 199 -9.85 33.33 34.74
C SER A 199 -10.66 33.42 36.05
N ALA A 200 -11.18 32.29 36.55
CA ALA A 200 -11.84 32.24 37.85
C ALA A 200 -10.88 32.54 39.02
N LEU A 201 -9.66 31.98 38.98
CA LEU A 201 -8.63 32.25 39.99
C LEU A 201 -8.12 33.68 39.91
N GLU A 202 -7.94 34.23 38.71
CA GLU A 202 -7.58 35.65 38.51
C GLU A 202 -8.65 36.57 39.11
N ALA A 203 -9.93 36.30 38.86
CA ALA A 203 -11.03 37.05 39.48
C ALA A 203 -11.04 36.93 41.02
N GLN A 204 -10.71 35.75 41.58
CA GLN A 204 -10.58 35.58 43.03
C GLN A 204 -9.42 36.39 43.61
N VAL A 205 -8.28 36.44 42.90
CA VAL A 205 -7.13 37.26 43.30
C VAL A 205 -7.51 38.74 43.29
N GLU A 206 -8.18 39.22 42.25
CA GLU A 206 -8.67 40.60 42.17
C GLU A 206 -9.65 40.93 43.31
N ALA A 207 -10.62 40.06 43.59
CA ALA A 207 -11.56 40.24 44.70
C ALA A 207 -10.84 40.33 46.06
N LEU A 208 -9.86 39.46 46.33
CA LEU A 208 -9.08 39.52 47.57
C LEU A 208 -8.20 40.78 47.66
N GLN A 209 -7.70 41.29 46.53
CA GLN A 209 -6.98 42.56 46.50
C GLN A 209 -7.90 43.74 46.83
N GLU A 210 -9.11 43.75 46.29
CA GLU A 210 -10.13 44.75 46.63
C GLU A 210 -10.51 44.71 48.11
N GLU A 211 -10.71 43.52 48.68
CA GLU A 211 -10.97 43.34 50.12
C GLU A 211 -9.82 43.87 50.98
N LEU A 212 -8.57 43.61 50.60
CA LEU A 212 -7.38 44.08 51.31
C LEU A 212 -7.29 45.62 51.26
N ILE A 213 -7.57 46.23 50.11
CA ILE A 213 -7.64 47.69 49.95
C ILE A 213 -8.75 48.26 50.84
N TYR A 214 -9.94 47.65 50.81
CA TYR A 214 -11.07 48.05 51.65
C TYR A 214 -10.73 47.99 53.14
N LEU A 215 -10.11 46.90 53.61
CA LEU A 215 -9.76 46.72 55.01
C LEU A 215 -8.66 47.70 55.47
N LYS A 216 -7.65 47.96 54.61
CA LYS A 216 -6.62 48.99 54.87
C LYS A 216 -7.24 50.37 55.00
N LYS A 217 -8.15 50.73 54.09
CA LYS A 217 -8.85 52.03 54.12
C LYS A 217 -9.69 52.17 55.38
N ASN A 218 -10.48 51.15 55.73
CA ASN A 218 -11.25 51.14 56.98
C ASN A 218 -10.35 51.28 58.21
N HIS A 219 -9.21 50.59 58.25
CA HIS A 219 -8.26 50.70 59.35
C HIS A 219 -7.67 52.12 59.43
N GLN A 220 -7.29 52.72 58.30
CA GLN A 220 -6.78 54.08 58.24
C GLN A 220 -7.82 55.10 58.71
N GLU A 221 -9.08 54.95 58.30
CA GLU A 221 -10.19 55.79 58.75
C GLU A 221 -10.46 55.60 60.26
N ALA A 222 -10.45 54.38 60.76
CA ALA A 222 -10.60 54.08 62.19
C ALA A 222 -9.46 54.68 63.03
N LEU A 223 -8.21 54.59 62.55
CA LEU A 223 -7.06 55.25 63.19
C LEU A 223 -7.18 56.77 63.18
N LEU A 224 -7.68 57.36 62.09
CA LEU A 224 -7.95 58.80 62.02
C LEU A 224 -9.02 59.23 63.03
N VAL A 225 -10.10 58.45 63.17
CA VAL A 225 -11.14 58.68 64.17
C VAL A 225 -10.60 58.51 65.60
N LEU A 226 -9.80 57.49 65.85
CA LEU A 226 -9.19 57.29 67.17
C LEU A 226 -8.18 58.40 67.49
N ARG A 227 -7.40 58.83 66.51
CA ARG A 227 -6.48 59.97 66.62
C ARG A 227 -7.23 61.27 66.85
N SER A 228 -8.40 61.49 66.25
CA SER A 228 -9.21 62.69 66.51
C SER A 228 -9.88 62.64 67.89
N GLN A 229 -10.29 61.47 68.36
CA GLN A 229 -10.77 61.26 69.74
C GLN A 229 -9.66 61.49 70.77
N LEU A 230 -8.43 61.03 70.49
CA LEU A 230 -7.25 61.28 71.32
C LEU A 230 -6.68 62.70 71.15
N GLY A 231 -7.00 63.39 70.05
CA GLY A 231 -6.65 64.78 69.78
C GLY A 231 -7.39 65.79 70.66
N GLY A 232 -8.38 65.34 71.44
CA GLY A 232 -8.98 66.11 72.53
C GLY A 232 -8.16 66.08 73.83
N GLN A 233 -7.09 65.27 73.91
CA GLN A 233 -6.18 65.23 75.04
C GLN A 233 -4.89 65.96 74.68
N VAL A 234 -4.82 67.22 75.13
CA VAL A 234 -3.68 68.14 75.11
C VAL A 234 -2.32 67.43 75.00
N SER A 235 -1.73 67.46 73.79
CA SER A 235 -0.29 67.27 73.61
C SER A 235 0.36 68.64 73.54
N VAL A 236 1.05 69.03 74.62
CA VAL A 236 2.00 70.14 74.59
C VAL A 236 3.30 69.56 74.05
N GLU A 237 3.43 69.54 72.73
CA GLU A 237 4.73 69.34 72.09
C GLU A 237 5.41 70.71 72.02
N VAL A 238 6.34 70.92 72.94
CA VAL A 238 7.32 71.99 72.87
C VAL A 238 8.20 71.68 71.66
N ASP A 239 8.19 72.56 70.67
CA ASP A 239 8.97 72.47 69.44
C ASP A 239 10.47 72.43 69.79
N ALA A 240 11.01 71.22 69.97
CA ALA A 240 12.42 71.01 70.24
C ALA A 240 13.17 71.12 68.92
N ALA A 241 14.03 72.14 68.80
CA ALA A 241 14.96 72.28 67.68
C ALA A 241 15.68 70.94 67.41
N PRO A 242 15.98 70.60 66.14
CA PRO A 242 16.55 69.31 65.77
C PRO A 242 17.75 68.99 66.64
N GLN A 243 17.60 67.95 67.45
CA GLN A 243 18.60 67.51 68.42
C GLN A 243 19.86 67.10 67.65
N GLN A 244 21.00 67.67 68.02
CA GLN A 244 22.31 67.36 67.42
C GLN A 244 22.49 65.83 67.42
N ASP A 245 22.73 65.25 66.25
CA ASP A 245 22.77 63.80 66.08
C ASP A 245 23.93 63.27 66.93
N LEU A 246 23.58 62.57 68.00
CA LEU A 246 24.55 62.01 68.93
C LEU A 246 25.48 61.04 68.19
N MET A 247 25.03 60.47 67.07
CA MET A 247 25.85 59.63 66.20
C MET A 247 26.99 60.41 65.56
N GLU A 248 26.75 61.63 65.07
CA GLU A 248 27.77 62.51 64.50
C GLU A 248 28.80 62.94 65.56
N VAL A 249 28.32 63.30 66.77
CA VAL A 249 29.20 63.65 67.88
C VAL A 249 30.02 62.45 68.38
N LEU A 250 29.43 61.26 68.42
CA LEU A 250 30.12 60.02 68.81
C LEU A 250 31.12 59.58 67.74
N ASP A 251 30.81 59.77 66.46
CA ASP A 251 31.73 59.49 65.35
C ASP A 251 32.90 60.48 65.33
N GLU A 252 32.67 61.76 65.63
CA GLU A 252 33.74 62.74 65.78
C GLU A 252 34.64 62.43 66.98
N ILE A 253 34.07 62.04 68.12
CA ILE A 253 34.84 61.59 69.29
C ILE A 253 35.63 60.32 68.94
N ARG A 254 35.03 59.35 68.23
CA ARG A 254 35.72 58.13 67.80
C ARG A 254 36.89 58.46 66.87
N ALA A 255 36.70 59.35 65.90
CA ALA A 255 37.76 59.83 65.01
C ALA A 255 38.89 60.53 65.78
N GLN A 256 38.57 61.32 66.82
CA GLN A 256 39.57 61.93 67.69
C GLN A 256 40.38 60.87 68.46
N TYR A 257 39.73 59.85 69.02
CA TYR A 257 40.40 58.76 69.74
C TYR A 257 41.26 57.90 68.81
N GLU A 258 40.78 57.57 67.62
CA GLU A 258 41.57 56.86 66.60
C GLU A 258 42.80 57.68 66.21
N GLY A 259 42.65 58.99 66.00
CA GLY A 259 43.77 59.89 65.72
C GLY A 259 44.81 59.92 66.84
N ILE A 260 44.39 59.98 68.11
CA ILE A 260 45.28 59.95 69.28
C ILE A 260 45.96 58.58 69.42
N ALA A 261 45.21 57.48 69.25
CA ALA A 261 45.75 56.12 69.33
C ALA A 261 46.78 55.86 68.23
N GLU A 262 46.49 56.30 67.01
CA GLU A 262 47.37 56.19 65.85
C GLU A 262 48.64 57.05 66.03
N LYS A 263 48.51 58.24 66.61
CA LYS A 263 49.64 59.09 66.97
C LYS A 263 50.50 58.44 68.06
N ASN A 264 49.89 57.91 69.13
CA ASN A 264 50.59 57.17 70.16
C ASN A 264 51.29 55.92 69.62
N ARG A 265 50.66 55.21 68.68
CA ARG A 265 51.26 54.06 67.99
C ARG A 265 52.49 54.47 67.19
N ARG A 266 52.40 55.56 66.42
CA ARG A 266 53.56 56.12 65.68
C ARG A 266 54.65 56.63 66.60
N ASP A 267 54.29 57.30 67.69
CA ASP A 267 55.25 57.82 68.67
C ASP A 267 55.93 56.67 69.42
N MET A 268 55.22 55.60 69.76
CA MET A 268 55.81 54.36 70.32
C MET A 268 56.68 53.64 69.31
N GLU A 269 56.27 53.49 68.05
CA GLU A 269 57.10 52.93 66.98
C GLU A 269 58.35 53.78 66.72
N GLY A 270 58.23 55.11 66.78
CA GLY A 270 59.34 56.05 66.69
C GLY A 270 60.27 55.95 67.89
N TRP A 271 59.72 55.83 69.10
CA TRP A 271 60.45 55.63 70.34
C TRP A 271 61.19 54.28 70.34
N TYR A 272 60.56 53.20 69.88
CA TYR A 272 61.18 51.88 69.73
C TYR A 272 62.23 51.88 68.61
N LYS A 273 61.98 52.52 67.46
CA LYS A 273 62.99 52.68 66.40
C LYS A 273 64.19 53.52 66.86
N GLY A 274 63.95 54.52 67.72
CA GLY A 274 65.00 55.28 68.39
C GLY A 274 65.81 54.41 69.36
N LYS A 275 65.14 53.52 70.11
CA LYS A 275 65.77 52.62 71.08
C LYS A 275 66.50 51.42 70.45
N VAL A 276 66.10 51.03 69.24
CA VAL A 276 66.74 49.96 68.44
C VAL A 276 67.99 50.48 67.68
N ARG A 277 68.28 51.80 67.70
CA ARG A 277 69.49 52.39 67.12
C ARG A 277 70.51 52.83 68.20
N LEU A 278 71.11 51.81 68.86
CA LEU A 278 72.47 51.73 69.48
C LEU A 278 72.81 52.58 70.74
N PRO A 279 73.83 52.22 71.56
CA PRO A 279 74.71 51.03 71.57
C PRO A 279 74.73 50.28 72.94
N ALA A 280 75.51 49.19 72.96
CA ALA A 280 75.77 48.30 74.09
C ALA A 280 76.42 48.97 75.33
N ARG A 281 76.29 48.24 76.46
CA ARG A 281 76.78 48.48 77.84
C ARG A 281 75.94 49.50 78.61
N GLY A 282 75.34 49.19 79.75
CA GLY A 282 75.69 48.21 80.78
C GLY A 282 75.58 48.96 82.11
N ASP A 283 75.02 48.28 83.11
CA ASP A 283 74.90 48.68 84.52
C ASP A 283 73.64 49.49 84.88
N GLY A 284 72.69 48.76 85.48
CA GLY A 284 71.52 49.32 86.15
C GLY A 284 71.69 49.31 87.68
N PRO A 285 70.84 50.08 88.37
CA PRO A 285 70.42 49.71 89.72
C PRO A 285 68.89 49.67 89.88
N ALA A 286 68.48 48.73 90.74
CA ALA A 286 67.53 48.85 91.84
C ALA A 286 66.14 49.51 91.70
N ALA A 287 65.19 48.80 92.34
CA ALA A 287 64.05 49.27 93.14
C ALA A 287 62.82 49.86 92.43
N GLY A 288 61.67 49.28 92.74
CA GLY A 288 60.36 49.67 92.20
C GLY A 288 59.67 50.81 92.96
N THR A 289 58.48 51.19 92.50
CA THR A 289 57.41 51.75 93.33
C THR A 289 56.07 51.60 92.60
N LEU A 290 55.03 51.28 93.37
CA LEU A 290 53.62 51.32 92.98
C LEU A 290 53.18 52.70 92.47
N CYS A 291 52.23 52.72 91.53
CA CYS A 291 51.16 53.73 91.39
C CYS A 291 49.91 52.98 90.87
N ALA A 292 48.88 52.76 91.69
CA ALA A 292 47.67 53.61 91.82
C ALA A 292 46.74 53.55 90.59
N TRP A 293 45.66 52.75 90.70
CA TRP A 293 44.55 52.67 89.75
C TRP A 293 43.49 53.76 90.05
N PRO A 294 42.94 54.48 89.04
CA PRO A 294 41.78 55.32 89.24
C PRO A 294 40.48 54.50 89.17
N ARG A 295 39.57 54.84 90.08
CA ARG A 295 38.16 54.43 90.09
C ARG A 295 37.44 55.01 88.88
N ASN A 296 36.93 54.16 87.97
CA ASN A 296 35.73 54.45 87.19
C ASN A 296 35.11 53.13 86.69
N LEU A 297 34.21 52.56 87.49
CA LEU A 297 33.45 51.35 87.16
C LEU A 297 32.21 51.64 86.29
N THR A 298 31.92 52.89 85.94
CA THR A 298 30.74 53.26 85.15
C THR A 298 30.96 53.21 83.64
N THR A 299 32.21 53.22 83.16
CA THR A 299 32.53 53.16 81.72
C THR A 299 32.68 51.72 81.21
N PHE A 300 32.90 50.74 82.10
CA PHE A 300 33.01 49.32 81.73
C PHE A 300 31.63 48.66 81.53
N CYS A 301 30.61 49.08 82.28
CA CYS A 301 29.24 48.60 82.11
C CYS A 301 28.56 49.13 80.83
N SER A 302 28.94 50.29 80.31
CA SER A 302 28.35 50.83 79.07
C SER A 302 28.84 50.10 77.81
N SER A 303 30.09 49.63 77.78
CA SER A 303 30.60 48.79 76.69
C SER A 303 30.02 47.37 76.69
N GLU A 304 29.74 46.82 77.87
CA GLU A 304 29.19 45.46 78.03
C GLU A 304 27.67 45.42 77.74
N ILE A 305 26.92 46.46 78.09
CA ILE A 305 25.51 46.64 77.71
C ILE A 305 25.36 46.88 76.19
N ALA A 306 26.30 47.59 75.55
CA ALA A 306 26.31 47.76 74.09
C ALA A 306 26.67 46.45 73.34
N LEU A 307 27.58 45.63 73.88
CA LEU A 307 27.90 44.31 73.34
C LEU A 307 26.73 43.32 73.49
N LEU A 308 25.99 43.39 74.61
CA LEU A 308 24.78 42.59 74.86
C LEU A 308 23.60 42.97 73.95
N SER A 309 23.51 44.23 73.47
CA SER A 309 22.45 44.64 72.53
C SER A 309 22.81 44.41 71.05
N LEU A 310 24.10 44.42 70.70
CA LEU A 310 24.58 44.17 69.33
C LEU A 310 24.62 42.68 68.97
N SER A 311 24.90 41.79 69.92
CA SER A 311 24.94 40.34 69.68
C SER A 311 23.65 39.76 69.07
N PRO A 312 22.44 40.04 69.61
CA PRO A 312 21.20 39.52 69.00
C PRO A 312 20.93 40.10 67.61
N GLN A 313 21.36 41.34 67.30
CA GLN A 313 21.26 41.87 65.93
C GLN A 313 22.23 41.17 64.97
N PHE A 314 23.46 40.89 65.42
CA PHE A 314 24.44 40.13 64.64
C PHE A 314 23.97 38.68 64.39
N ASP A 315 23.38 38.03 65.39
CA ASP A 315 22.83 36.68 65.27
C ASP A 315 21.64 36.62 64.30
N VAL A 316 20.73 37.61 64.36
CA VAL A 316 19.62 37.73 63.41
C VAL A 316 20.13 37.98 61.99
N LEU A 317 21.13 38.84 61.83
CA LEU A 317 21.73 39.11 60.52
C LEU A 317 22.43 37.86 59.95
N SER A 318 23.14 37.11 60.80
CA SER A 318 23.82 35.86 60.43
C SER A 318 22.81 34.77 60.03
N GLN A 319 21.70 34.66 60.77
CA GLN A 319 20.61 33.76 60.44
C GLN A 319 19.92 34.16 59.13
N GLN A 320 19.65 35.45 58.91
CA GLN A 320 19.11 35.97 57.65
C GLN A 320 20.02 35.65 56.45
N VAL A 321 21.34 35.80 56.62
CA VAL A 321 22.34 35.47 55.59
C VAL A 321 22.33 33.97 55.30
N SER A 322 22.25 33.11 56.33
CA SER A 322 22.18 31.65 56.16
C SER A 322 20.94 31.21 55.39
N VAL A 323 19.75 31.71 55.75
CA VAL A 323 18.49 31.41 55.06
C VAL A 323 18.52 31.92 53.62
N SER A 324 19.04 33.13 53.41
CA SER A 324 19.19 33.69 52.06
C SER A 324 20.17 32.89 51.21
N THR A 325 21.25 32.35 51.80
CA THR A 325 22.20 31.50 51.06
C THR A 325 21.61 30.13 50.74
N GLU A 326 20.84 29.52 51.65
CA GLU A 326 20.13 28.26 51.40
C GLU A 326 19.10 28.40 50.28
N ALA A 327 18.28 29.46 50.30
CA ALA A 327 17.33 29.76 49.23
C ALA A 327 18.03 30.01 47.87
N LEU A 328 19.23 30.59 47.90
CA LEU A 328 20.03 30.82 46.69
C LEU A 328 20.66 29.52 46.17
N GLN A 329 21.04 28.59 47.05
CA GLN A 329 21.50 27.25 46.65
C GLN A 329 20.35 26.41 46.09
N SER A 330 19.15 26.46 46.68
CA SER A 330 17.99 25.72 46.18
C SER A 330 17.56 26.21 44.80
N SER A 331 17.47 27.53 44.60
CA SER A 331 17.19 28.13 43.29
C SER A 331 18.27 27.76 42.26
N LYS A 332 19.55 27.69 42.66
CA LYS A 332 20.65 27.26 41.79
C LYS A 332 20.54 25.79 41.38
N SER A 333 20.12 24.89 42.27
CA SER A 333 19.84 23.49 41.91
C SER A 333 18.66 23.37 40.96
N GLU A 334 17.56 24.08 41.20
CA GLU A 334 16.39 24.11 40.31
C GLU A 334 16.75 24.61 38.91
N ILE A 335 17.52 25.71 38.82
CA ILE A 335 18.02 26.22 37.53
C ILE A 335 18.88 25.16 36.81
N SER A 336 19.69 24.39 37.55
CA SER A 336 20.53 23.35 36.97
C SER A 336 19.72 22.16 36.48
N GLU A 337 18.65 21.78 37.19
CA GLU A 337 17.73 20.72 36.79
C GLU A 337 16.90 21.14 35.57
N LEU A 338 16.34 22.35 35.56
CA LEU A 338 15.65 22.91 34.40
C LEU A 338 16.56 22.98 33.18
N LYS A 339 17.84 23.33 33.34
CA LYS A 339 18.82 23.30 32.23
C LYS A 339 19.03 21.89 31.67
N ARG A 340 19.11 20.86 32.51
CA ARG A 340 19.20 19.47 32.04
C ARG A 340 17.92 19.02 31.34
N ALA A 341 16.76 19.42 31.86
CA ALA A 341 15.47 19.12 31.25
C ALA A 341 15.35 19.76 29.86
N ILE A 342 15.75 21.03 29.71
CA ILE A 342 15.78 21.72 28.42
C ILE A 342 16.69 20.98 27.44
N GLN A 343 17.91 20.61 27.86
CA GLN A 343 18.84 19.86 27.01
C GLN A 343 18.27 18.50 26.58
N GLY A 344 17.57 17.80 27.48
CA GLY A 344 16.90 16.53 27.16
C GLY A 344 15.80 16.72 26.10
N LEU A 345 14.94 17.71 26.30
CA LEU A 345 13.88 18.07 25.35
C LEU A 345 14.44 18.52 23.99
N GLU A 346 15.58 19.21 23.97
CA GLU A 346 16.25 19.62 22.73
C GLU A 346 16.75 18.41 21.94
N ILE A 347 17.32 17.40 22.61
CA ILE A 347 17.77 16.16 21.98
C ILE A 347 16.56 15.37 21.44
N GLU A 348 15.49 15.26 22.23
CA GLU A 348 14.25 14.62 21.80
C GLU A 348 13.68 15.32 20.56
N LEU A 349 13.62 16.66 20.56
CA LEU A 349 13.19 17.44 19.41
C LEU A 349 14.04 17.16 18.16
N GLN A 350 15.36 17.16 18.29
CA GLN A 350 16.27 16.84 17.17
C GLN A 350 16.05 15.41 16.66
N SER A 351 15.82 14.45 17.56
CA SER A 351 15.54 13.07 17.17
C SER A 351 14.21 12.95 16.41
N LEU A 352 13.16 13.64 16.87
CA LEU A 352 11.85 13.65 16.21
C LEU A 352 11.92 14.32 14.83
N LEU A 353 12.70 15.40 14.69
CA LEU A 353 12.94 16.03 13.40
C LEU A 353 13.65 15.09 12.42
N SER A 354 14.64 14.32 12.89
CA SER A 354 15.33 13.33 12.05
C SER A 354 14.39 12.19 11.61
N LEU A 355 13.53 11.72 12.52
CA LEU A 355 12.54 10.69 12.22
C LEU A 355 11.49 11.21 11.23
N LYS A 356 11.02 12.45 11.40
CA LYS A 356 10.11 13.12 10.47
C LYS A 356 10.70 13.16 9.06
N SER A 357 11.96 13.62 8.93
CA SER A 357 12.64 13.67 7.63
C SER A 357 12.69 12.28 6.96
N ALA A 358 13.05 11.24 7.71
CA ALA A 358 13.12 9.88 7.17
C ALA A 358 11.74 9.34 6.73
N LEU A 359 10.67 9.67 7.46
CA LEU A 359 9.30 9.31 7.07
C LEU A 359 8.84 10.07 5.83
N GLU A 360 9.18 11.35 5.71
CA GLU A 360 8.90 12.17 4.52
C GLU A 360 9.64 11.64 3.28
N ASP A 361 10.89 11.22 3.42
CA ASP A 361 11.67 10.61 2.34
C ASP A 361 11.08 9.26 1.89
N ASN A 362 10.70 8.40 2.84
CA ASN A 362 10.04 7.13 2.54
C ASN A 362 8.70 7.35 1.83
N LEU A 363 7.91 8.34 2.27
CA LEU A 363 6.66 8.70 1.61
C LEU A 363 6.92 9.11 0.16
N ALA A 364 7.86 10.03 -0.08
CA ALA A 364 8.22 10.49 -1.41
C ALA A 364 8.69 9.35 -2.33
N GLU A 365 9.50 8.40 -1.82
CA GLU A 365 9.94 7.23 -2.58
C GLU A 365 8.77 6.32 -2.95
N THR A 366 7.85 6.07 -2.00
CA THR A 366 6.66 5.25 -2.27
C THR A 366 5.74 5.90 -3.29
N GLU A 367 5.46 7.20 -3.18
CA GLU A 367 4.67 7.97 -4.15
C GLU A 367 5.30 7.91 -5.54
N SER A 368 6.62 8.09 -5.64
CA SER A 368 7.37 7.97 -6.89
C SER A 368 7.21 6.58 -7.51
N SER A 369 7.36 5.52 -6.73
CA SER A 369 7.23 4.13 -7.18
C SER A 369 5.82 3.84 -7.72
N TYR A 370 4.76 4.26 -7.02
CA TYR A 370 3.38 4.08 -7.49
C TYR A 370 3.08 4.93 -8.72
N SER A 371 3.57 6.16 -8.79
CA SER A 371 3.40 7.02 -9.97
C SER A 371 4.00 6.39 -11.24
N ALA A 372 5.17 5.75 -11.11
CA ALA A 372 5.82 5.03 -12.21
C ALA A 372 5.03 3.79 -12.64
N GLN A 373 4.48 3.03 -11.67
CA GLN A 373 3.60 1.88 -11.97
C GLN A 373 2.32 2.32 -12.68
N LEU A 374 1.72 3.43 -12.26
CA LEU A 374 0.51 3.97 -12.86
C LEU A 374 0.77 4.44 -14.29
N THR A 375 1.90 5.11 -14.52
CA THR A 375 2.34 5.50 -15.87
C THR A 375 2.54 4.28 -16.77
N LYS A 376 3.11 3.19 -16.24
CA LYS A 376 3.27 1.94 -16.97
C LYS A 376 1.93 1.31 -17.33
N LEU A 377 0.98 1.22 -16.39
CA LEU A 377 -0.36 0.70 -16.67
C LEU A 377 -1.09 1.57 -17.71
N GLN A 378 -1.00 2.89 -17.59
CA GLN A 378 -1.57 3.82 -18.56
C GLN A 378 -1.00 3.57 -19.97
N SER A 379 0.31 3.31 -20.08
CA SER A 379 0.94 2.99 -21.38
C SER A 379 0.43 1.67 -21.99
N GLN A 380 0.07 0.70 -21.16
CA GLN A 380 -0.50 -0.57 -21.64
C GLN A 380 -1.95 -0.37 -22.11
N VAL A 381 -2.73 0.42 -21.37
CA VAL A 381 -4.10 0.77 -21.76
C VAL A 381 -4.10 1.49 -23.11
N THR A 382 -3.27 2.52 -23.28
CA THR A 382 -3.21 3.26 -24.57
C THR A 382 -2.75 2.37 -25.73
N GLN A 383 -1.84 1.43 -25.50
CA GLN A 383 -1.46 0.43 -26.50
C GLN A 383 -2.65 -0.46 -26.91
N LEU A 384 -3.36 -1.02 -25.94
CA LEU A 384 -4.53 -1.88 -26.21
C LEU A 384 -5.66 -1.12 -26.88
N GLU A 385 -5.92 0.13 -26.48
CA GLU A 385 -6.89 1.01 -27.13
C GLU A 385 -6.53 1.26 -28.60
N THR A 386 -5.24 1.47 -28.88
CA THR A 386 -4.74 1.65 -30.25
C THR A 386 -4.90 0.38 -31.08
N GLU A 387 -4.57 -0.80 -30.53
CA GLU A 387 -4.78 -2.08 -31.20
C GLU A 387 -6.26 -2.35 -31.50
N LEU A 388 -7.14 -2.06 -30.53
CA LEU A 388 -8.58 -2.24 -30.68
C LEU A 388 -9.15 -1.28 -31.72
N GLY A 389 -8.67 -0.03 -31.76
CA GLY A 389 -8.97 0.93 -32.81
C GLY A 389 -8.55 0.42 -34.19
N ARG A 390 -7.34 -0.13 -34.31
CA ARG A 390 -6.84 -0.71 -35.57
C ARG A 390 -7.71 -1.86 -36.07
N VAL A 391 -8.07 -2.80 -35.19
CA VAL A 391 -8.92 -3.94 -35.55
C VAL A 391 -10.31 -3.50 -35.99
N ARG A 392 -10.89 -2.48 -35.35
CA ARG A 392 -12.19 -1.91 -35.76
C ARG A 392 -12.13 -1.34 -37.18
N VAL A 393 -11.12 -0.52 -37.47
CA VAL A 393 -10.91 0.05 -38.81
C VAL A 393 -10.68 -1.04 -39.86
N ASP A 394 -9.87 -2.06 -39.55
CA ASP A 394 -9.64 -3.19 -40.44
C ASP A 394 -10.94 -3.98 -40.72
N THR A 395 -11.80 -4.14 -39.71
CA THR A 395 -13.09 -4.83 -39.83
C THR A 395 -14.07 -4.03 -40.69
N GLU A 396 -14.17 -2.72 -40.50
CA GLU A 396 -14.98 -1.84 -41.35
C GLU A 396 -14.51 -1.88 -42.81
N ARG A 397 -13.20 -1.81 -43.04
CA ARG A 397 -12.63 -1.94 -44.38
C ARG A 397 -13.03 -3.27 -45.01
N GLN A 398 -12.84 -4.39 -44.31
CA GLN A 398 -13.27 -5.71 -44.81
C GLN A 398 -14.77 -5.76 -45.10
N SER A 399 -15.60 -5.20 -44.23
CA SER A 399 -17.06 -5.14 -44.44
C SER A 399 -17.41 -4.42 -45.74
N SER A 400 -16.76 -3.27 -46.01
CA SER A 400 -16.97 -2.54 -47.27
C SER A 400 -16.51 -3.32 -48.51
N GLU A 401 -15.37 -4.03 -48.41
CA GLU A 401 -14.87 -4.89 -49.49
C GLU A 401 -15.82 -6.06 -49.78
N TYR A 402 -16.37 -6.68 -48.74
CA TYR A 402 -17.37 -7.74 -48.88
C TYR A 402 -18.67 -7.21 -49.50
N GLN A 403 -19.12 -6.02 -49.12
CA GLN A 403 -20.32 -5.42 -49.71
C GLN A 403 -20.13 -5.19 -51.21
N MET A 404 -19.01 -4.61 -51.63
CA MET A 404 -18.70 -4.44 -53.06
C MET A 404 -18.68 -5.77 -53.82
N LEU A 405 -18.09 -6.81 -53.21
CA LEU A 405 -18.04 -8.13 -53.84
C LEU A 405 -19.43 -8.76 -53.95
N LEU A 406 -20.30 -8.55 -52.95
CA LEU A 406 -21.68 -8.99 -52.97
C LEU A 406 -22.46 -8.27 -54.08
N ASP A 407 -22.29 -6.95 -54.24
CA ASP A 407 -22.93 -6.17 -55.30
C ASP A 407 -22.50 -6.63 -56.70
N ILE A 408 -21.21 -6.99 -56.87
CA ILE A 408 -20.72 -7.58 -58.13
C ILE A 408 -21.34 -8.96 -58.36
N LYS A 409 -21.39 -9.81 -57.33
CA LYS A 409 -22.00 -11.14 -57.41
C LYS A 409 -23.46 -11.04 -57.83
N THR A 410 -24.26 -10.20 -57.18
CA THR A 410 -25.69 -10.05 -57.49
C THR A 410 -25.88 -9.60 -58.93
N ARG A 411 -25.06 -8.67 -59.42
CA ARG A 411 -25.06 -8.25 -60.83
C ARG A 411 -24.71 -9.38 -61.80
N LEU A 412 -23.65 -10.14 -61.52
CA LEU A 412 -23.26 -11.29 -62.36
C LEU A 412 -24.34 -12.38 -62.35
N GLU A 413 -25.00 -12.61 -61.21
CA GLU A 413 -26.12 -13.55 -61.11
C GLU A 413 -27.32 -13.11 -61.96
N MET A 414 -27.61 -11.80 -62.01
CA MET A 414 -28.60 -11.25 -62.94
C MET A 414 -28.20 -11.47 -64.41
N GLU A 415 -26.94 -11.20 -64.77
CA GLU A 415 -26.43 -11.42 -66.13
C GLU A 415 -26.51 -12.91 -66.53
N ILE A 416 -26.14 -13.84 -65.63
CA ILE A 416 -26.28 -15.28 -65.84
C ILE A 416 -27.74 -15.69 -66.01
N ALA A 417 -28.65 -15.14 -65.20
CA ALA A 417 -30.08 -15.42 -65.33
C ALA A 417 -30.62 -14.97 -66.69
N GLU A 418 -30.21 -13.78 -67.15
CA GLU A 418 -30.57 -13.28 -68.48
C GLU A 418 -29.98 -14.14 -69.59
N TYR A 419 -28.71 -14.56 -69.47
CA TYR A 419 -28.11 -15.49 -70.41
C TYR A 419 -28.85 -16.82 -70.47
N ARG A 420 -29.26 -17.39 -69.33
CA ARG A 420 -30.08 -18.62 -69.29
C ARG A 420 -31.42 -18.42 -70.00
N ARG A 421 -32.13 -17.31 -69.74
CA ARG A 421 -33.39 -16.96 -70.41
C ARG A 421 -33.23 -16.88 -71.94
N LEU A 422 -32.15 -16.28 -72.42
CA LEU A 422 -31.86 -16.16 -73.85
C LEU A 422 -31.48 -17.51 -74.49
N LEU A 423 -30.78 -18.38 -73.77
CA LEU A 423 -30.36 -19.72 -74.23
C LEU A 423 -31.47 -20.77 -74.17
N ASP A 424 -32.39 -20.69 -73.20
CA ASP A 424 -33.51 -21.62 -73.04
C ASP A 424 -34.62 -21.38 -74.07
N GLY A 425 -34.48 -20.36 -74.93
CA GLY A 425 -35.38 -20.11 -76.05
C GLY A 425 -36.80 -19.81 -75.58
N GLU A 426 -36.97 -18.86 -74.67
CA GLU A 426 -38.32 -18.44 -74.29
C GLU A 426 -38.90 -17.50 -75.37
N ASP A 427 -39.74 -18.13 -76.17
CA ASP A 427 -40.75 -17.55 -77.04
C ASP A 427 -41.52 -16.41 -76.36
N VAL A 428 -41.88 -15.43 -77.17
CA VAL A 428 -42.83 -14.37 -76.85
C VAL A 428 -44.19 -15.01 -76.53
N GLY A 429 -44.54 -15.21 -75.25
CA GLY A 429 -45.83 -15.84 -74.96
C GLY A 429 -46.21 -16.02 -73.49
N LEU A 430 -46.59 -14.92 -72.84
CA LEU A 430 -47.57 -14.85 -71.74
C LEU A 430 -47.82 -16.13 -70.91
N LYS A 431 -47.33 -16.12 -69.67
CA LYS A 431 -48.16 -16.44 -68.49
C LYS A 431 -47.56 -15.77 -67.24
N SER A 432 -48.14 -14.62 -66.92
CA SER A 432 -48.18 -14.11 -65.55
C SER A 432 -48.63 -15.21 -64.60
N LYS A 433 -47.95 -15.26 -63.45
CA LYS A 433 -48.16 -16.08 -62.24
C LYS A 433 -47.12 -17.19 -62.11
N ASP A 434 -46.42 -17.12 -60.98
CA ASP A 434 -45.56 -18.17 -60.40
C ASP A 434 -44.04 -18.00 -60.56
N LEU A 435 -43.52 -16.77 -60.46
CA LEU A 435 -42.18 -16.52 -59.90
C LEU A 435 -42.20 -15.29 -58.98
N ILE A 436 -43.10 -15.31 -58.00
CA ILE A 436 -42.89 -14.56 -56.74
C ILE A 436 -42.14 -15.53 -55.81
N MET A 437 -40.84 -15.73 -56.06
CA MET A 437 -39.97 -16.40 -55.10
C MET A 437 -39.17 -15.31 -54.38
N ILE A 438 -39.85 -14.70 -53.40
CA ILE A 438 -39.30 -14.19 -52.14
C ILE A 438 -37.97 -13.41 -52.29
N CYS A 439 -38.06 -12.19 -52.80
CA CYS A 439 -37.22 -11.12 -52.25
C CYS A 439 -37.80 -10.76 -50.89
N ILE A 440 -37.34 -11.42 -49.82
CA ILE A 440 -37.27 -10.75 -48.53
C ILE A 440 -36.05 -9.84 -48.66
N PRO A 441 -36.21 -8.50 -48.80
CA PRO A 441 -35.08 -7.63 -48.57
C PRO A 441 -34.62 -7.86 -47.12
N PRO A 442 -33.31 -8.05 -46.86
CA PRO A 442 -32.82 -7.89 -45.51
C PRO A 442 -33.24 -6.49 -45.04
N PRO A 443 -33.67 -6.30 -43.78
CA PRO A 443 -33.98 -4.96 -43.29
C PRO A 443 -32.75 -4.08 -43.53
N GLU A 444 -32.94 -2.97 -44.25
CA GLU A 444 -31.90 -1.95 -44.41
C GLU A 444 -31.33 -1.61 -43.02
N PRO A 445 -29.99 -1.53 -42.87
CA PRO A 445 -29.44 -0.85 -41.71
C PRO A 445 -29.90 0.61 -41.81
N GLN A 446 -30.82 0.99 -40.92
CA GLN A 446 -31.23 2.38 -40.82
C GLN A 446 -29.97 3.24 -40.62
N PRO A 447 -29.86 4.40 -41.29
CA PRO A 447 -28.86 5.38 -40.88
C PRO A 447 -29.12 5.67 -39.40
N GLU A 448 -28.13 5.43 -38.56
CA GLU A 448 -28.17 5.89 -37.18
C GLU A 448 -28.57 7.36 -37.20
N ALA A 449 -29.67 7.67 -36.53
CA ALA A 449 -30.15 9.02 -36.35
C ALA A 449 -28.99 9.89 -35.83
N PRO A 450 -28.90 11.17 -36.24
CA PRO A 450 -27.95 12.11 -35.64
C PRO A 450 -28.09 12.04 -34.11
N PRO A 451 -27.00 12.21 -33.34
CA PRO A 451 -26.97 11.92 -31.92
C PRO A 451 -28.12 12.64 -31.23
N SER A 452 -29.11 11.86 -30.80
CA SER A 452 -30.19 12.35 -29.95
C SER A 452 -29.53 12.80 -28.64
N PRO A 453 -29.97 13.93 -28.05
CA PRO A 453 -29.34 14.45 -26.85
C PRO A 453 -29.48 13.40 -25.75
N ASN A 454 -28.33 13.08 -25.16
CA ASN A 454 -28.07 12.44 -23.87
C ASN A 454 -29.31 11.81 -23.20
N PRO A 455 -29.39 10.48 -22.96
CA PRO A 455 -30.45 9.94 -22.12
C PRO A 455 -30.34 10.61 -20.74
N GLU A 456 -31.32 11.42 -20.36
CA GLU A 456 -31.45 11.98 -19.00
C GLU A 456 -31.35 10.81 -18.03
N ARG A 457 -30.16 10.64 -17.45
CA ARG A 457 -29.84 9.53 -16.57
C ARG A 457 -30.44 9.91 -15.22
N SER A 458 -31.66 9.48 -14.91
CA SER A 458 -32.19 9.73 -13.58
C SER A 458 -31.48 8.83 -12.56
N ARG A 459 -30.92 9.42 -11.50
CA ARG A 459 -30.44 8.67 -10.34
C ARG A 459 -31.60 8.55 -9.36
N LYS A 460 -31.95 7.31 -9.00
CA LYS A 460 -32.89 7.02 -7.91
C LYS A 460 -32.10 6.90 -6.63
N VAL A 461 -32.11 7.96 -5.82
CA VAL A 461 -31.49 7.94 -4.49
C VAL A 461 -32.53 7.43 -3.50
N LYS A 462 -32.27 6.24 -2.93
CA LYS A 462 -33.08 5.68 -1.85
C LYS A 462 -32.41 6.01 -0.53
N THR A 463 -32.98 6.94 0.22
CA THR A 463 -32.53 7.24 1.57
C THR A 463 -33.42 6.47 2.54
N ILE A 464 -32.80 5.53 3.27
CA ILE A 464 -33.45 4.76 4.32
C ILE A 464 -33.07 5.44 5.64
N VAL A 465 -34.06 5.99 6.33
CA VAL A 465 -33.85 6.54 7.69
C VAL A 465 -34.35 5.48 8.66
N GLU A 466 -33.42 4.85 9.37
CA GLU A 466 -33.70 3.90 10.43
C GLU A 466 -33.54 4.59 11.78
N GLU A 467 -34.60 4.56 12.59
CA GLU A 467 -34.55 5.04 13.97
C GLU A 467 -34.20 3.86 14.89
N LEU A 468 -33.03 3.95 15.50
CA LEU A 468 -32.47 2.95 16.41
C LEU A 468 -32.65 3.41 17.85
N VAL A 469 -33.33 2.60 18.66
CA VAL A 469 -33.31 2.73 20.12
C VAL A 469 -32.80 1.39 20.67
N ASP A 470 -31.75 1.45 21.49
CA ASP A 470 -31.09 0.27 22.10
C ASP A 470 -30.67 -0.83 21.11
N GLY A 471 -30.18 -0.44 19.93
CA GLY A 471 -29.65 -1.38 18.93
C GLY A 471 -30.70 -2.22 18.21
N LYS A 472 -31.99 -1.89 18.34
CA LYS A 472 -33.08 -2.48 17.55
C LYS A 472 -33.78 -1.39 16.73
N VAL A 473 -34.01 -1.67 15.45
CA VAL A 473 -34.70 -0.75 14.53
C VAL A 473 -36.20 -0.75 14.85
N VAL A 474 -36.72 0.38 15.32
CA VAL A 474 -38.14 0.52 15.74
C VAL A 474 -38.98 1.15 14.64
N SER A 475 -38.38 1.89 13.71
CA SER A 475 -39.03 2.50 12.56
C SER A 475 -38.07 2.60 11.37
N SER A 476 -38.58 2.29 10.17
CA SER A 476 -37.83 2.41 8.90
C SER A 476 -38.72 3.12 7.89
N GLU A 477 -38.33 4.34 7.49
CA GLU A 477 -39.00 5.10 6.44
C GLU A 477 -38.09 5.17 5.19
N VAL A 478 -38.62 4.74 4.04
CA VAL A 478 -37.90 4.76 2.76
C VAL A 478 -38.42 5.93 1.93
N LYS A 479 -37.57 6.93 1.67
CA LYS A 479 -37.87 8.03 0.76
C LYS A 479 -37.10 7.83 -0.53
N GLU A 480 -37.84 7.65 -1.63
CA GLU A 480 -37.28 7.56 -2.97
C GLU A 480 -37.42 8.92 -3.65
N VAL A 481 -36.29 9.55 -3.98
CA VAL A 481 -36.27 10.78 -4.77
C VAL A 481 -35.59 10.48 -6.09
N GLU A 482 -36.31 10.76 -7.17
CA GLU A 482 -35.84 10.57 -8.53
C GLU A 482 -35.29 11.91 -9.04
N GLU A 483 -33.97 12.02 -9.11
CA GLU A 483 -33.28 13.23 -9.54
C GLU A 483 -32.76 13.02 -10.96
N LYS A 484 -33.08 13.95 -11.87
CA LYS A 484 -32.56 13.94 -13.24
C LYS A 484 -31.14 14.52 -13.22
N LEU A 485 -30.16 13.77 -13.76
CA LEU A 485 -28.76 14.22 -13.91
C LEU A 485 -28.58 15.15 -15.11
#